data_AF-A0A9N9I274-F1
#
_entry.id   AF-A0A9N9I274-F1
#
_cell.length_a   1.000
_cell.length_b   1.000
_cell.length_c   1.000
_cell.angle_alpha   90.00
_cell.angle_beta   90.00
_cell.angle_gamma   90.00
#
_symmetry.space_group_name_H-M   'P 1'
#
loop_
_entity.id
_entity.type
_entity.pdbx_description
1 polymer ?
#
loop_
_entity_poly.entity_id
_entity_poly.type
_entity_poly.pdbx_seq_one_letter_code
_entity_poly.pdbx_strand_id
1 'polypeptide(L)'
;MSLVSIDVILSLFWENNLKRAPREFCYFQALLLQYACYLTMACALCFAIQTYRLLVLYKQETSAYLKRLYYGFIIIYPIVITIILAILSIRFKAIKPRVMNCDVVDTPVRLIGYSGTNLILSLPGTFISGIVPNLELLLGKKSHLDQFKTTLGSRDLNMANGHLGSGSSEEMGIMSESQSDSSSSAQEDQHKKSLQPQPHLNATSRSITQPSRTKKGRNVEHNRSYNVTRRAAIRMVGFSLAFALINITASVGVVLRVLADKPNDTGLASNDWVGGFLGIIVYLVFGLPDSVFRVQNI
;
A
#
# COMPACT_ATOMS: atom_id res chain seq x y z
N MET A 1 -12.78 3.16 -0.86
CA MET A 1 -13.81 3.11 -1.92
C MET A 1 -15.07 2.43 -1.43
N SER A 2 -15.21 1.10 -1.46
CA SER A 2 -16.50 0.39 -1.29
C SER A 2 -17.35 0.80 -0.08
N LEU A 3 -16.75 1.07 1.08
CA LEU A 3 -17.48 1.53 2.28
C LEU A 3 -18.15 2.92 2.09
N VAL A 4 -17.52 3.82 1.33
CA VAL A 4 -18.10 5.14 0.98
C VAL A 4 -19.21 4.99 -0.07
N SER A 5 -19.08 4.00 -0.97
CA SER A 5 -20.18 3.65 -1.89
C SER A 5 -21.39 3.11 -1.11
N ILE A 6 -21.18 2.35 -0.05
CA ILE A 6 -22.24 1.88 0.85
C ILE A 6 -22.90 3.06 1.60
N ASP A 7 -22.12 4.01 2.13
CA ASP A 7 -22.64 5.24 2.73
C ASP A 7 -23.59 6.02 1.79
N VAL A 8 -23.17 6.24 0.53
CA VAL A 8 -24.00 6.90 -0.48
C VAL A 8 -25.27 6.11 -0.80
N ILE A 9 -25.17 4.78 -0.92
CA ILE A 9 -26.35 3.91 -1.16
C ILE A 9 -27.32 3.93 0.03
N LEU A 10 -26.82 4.04 1.27
CA LEU A 10 -27.65 4.19 2.46
C LEU A 10 -28.42 5.52 2.46
N SER A 11 -27.82 6.63 2.03
CA SER A 11 -28.53 7.91 1.86
C SER A 11 -29.65 7.84 0.81
N LEU A 12 -29.44 7.11 -0.30
CA LEU A 12 -30.45 6.94 -1.35
C LEU A 12 -31.71 6.22 -0.86
N PHE A 13 -31.59 5.30 0.12
CA PHE A 13 -32.74 4.59 0.69
C PHE A 13 -33.74 5.52 1.41
N TRP A 14 -33.31 6.72 1.82
CA TRP A 14 -34.16 7.73 2.48
C TRP A 14 -34.54 8.90 1.58
N GLU A 15 -34.47 8.74 0.25
CA GLU A 15 -34.78 9.78 -0.76
C GLU A 15 -33.91 11.06 -0.58
N ASN A 16 -32.71 10.93 -0.02
CA ASN A 16 -31.88 12.03 0.51
C ASN A 16 -32.57 12.92 1.58
N ASN A 17 -33.79 12.61 2.02
CA ASN A 17 -34.53 13.33 3.05
C ASN A 17 -34.09 12.91 4.46
N LEU A 18 -32.80 13.07 4.76
CA LEU A 18 -32.15 12.70 6.03
C LEU A 18 -32.77 13.36 7.28
N LYS A 19 -33.53 14.45 7.13
CA LYS A 19 -34.36 15.04 8.20
C LYS A 19 -35.49 14.11 8.70
N ARG A 20 -35.90 13.12 7.88
CA ARG A 20 -36.91 12.10 8.18
C ARG A 20 -36.29 10.76 8.63
N ALA A 21 -34.97 10.63 8.62
CA ALA A 21 -34.30 9.41 9.07
C ALA A 21 -34.33 9.29 10.61
N PRO A 22 -34.44 8.06 11.17
CA PRO A 22 -34.33 7.86 12.61
C PRO A 22 -32.92 8.24 13.10
N ARG A 23 -32.82 8.76 14.32
CA ARG A 23 -31.55 9.26 14.87
C ARG A 23 -30.46 8.20 14.87
N GLU A 24 -30.78 6.96 15.23
CA GLU A 24 -29.82 5.86 15.28
C GLU A 24 -29.20 5.53 13.91
N PHE A 25 -29.97 5.67 12.82
CA PHE A 25 -29.44 5.55 11.45
C PHE A 25 -28.44 6.68 11.14
N CYS A 26 -28.75 7.92 11.54
CA CYS A 26 -27.86 9.06 11.38
C CYS A 26 -26.55 8.92 12.18
N TYR A 27 -26.61 8.33 13.39
CA TYR A 27 -25.42 7.95 14.16
C TYR A 27 -24.62 6.83 13.49
N PHE A 28 -25.28 5.75 13.06
CA PHE A 28 -24.63 4.63 12.37
C PHE A 28 -23.93 5.09 11.08
N GLN A 29 -24.61 5.88 10.25
CA GLN A 29 -24.10 6.39 8.98
C GLN A 29 -22.82 7.22 9.18
N ALA A 30 -22.89 8.21 10.07
CA ALA A 30 -21.76 9.08 10.37
C ALA A 30 -20.55 8.29 10.91
N LEU A 31 -20.77 7.28 11.77
CA LEU A 31 -19.71 6.43 12.30
C LEU A 31 -19.15 5.44 11.25
N LEU A 32 -19.97 4.96 10.31
CA LEU A 32 -19.53 4.12 9.20
C LEU A 32 -18.64 4.89 8.22
N LEU A 33 -19.06 6.10 7.82
CA LEU A 33 -18.27 7.01 7.00
C LEU A 33 -16.94 7.35 7.69
N GLN A 34 -16.99 7.63 8.99
CA GLN A 34 -15.82 7.91 9.81
C GLN A 34 -14.84 6.72 9.86
N TYR A 35 -15.34 5.52 10.13
CA TYR A 35 -14.54 4.29 10.14
C TYR A 35 -13.88 4.04 8.77
N ALA A 36 -14.62 4.27 7.67
CA ALA A 36 -14.10 4.16 6.31
C ALA A 36 -12.95 5.14 6.03
N CYS A 37 -13.03 6.38 6.53
CA CYS A 37 -11.94 7.36 6.48
C CYS A 37 -10.71 6.87 7.26
N TYR A 38 -10.87 6.47 8.52
CA TYR A 38 -9.75 5.98 9.35
C TYR A 38 -9.07 4.74 8.77
N LEU A 39 -9.84 3.76 8.28
CA LEU A 39 -9.32 2.56 7.62
C LEU A 39 -8.55 2.91 6.34
N THR A 40 -9.06 3.86 5.54
CA THR A 40 -8.38 4.34 4.33
C THR A 40 -7.06 5.04 4.66
N MET A 41 -7.04 5.88 5.70
CA MET A 41 -5.82 6.55 6.17
C MET A 41 -4.77 5.55 6.71
N ALA A 42 -5.18 4.55 7.48
CA ALA A 42 -4.28 3.53 8.01
C ALA A 42 -3.62 2.71 6.89
N CYS A 43 -4.43 2.27 5.90
CA CYS A 43 -3.94 1.61 4.69
C CYS A 43 -2.97 2.50 3.89
N ALA A 44 -3.30 3.78 3.70
CA ALA A 44 -2.45 4.72 2.98
C ALA A 44 -1.09 4.93 3.67
N LEU A 45 -1.07 5.07 5.01
CA LEU A 45 0.17 5.21 5.79
C LEU A 45 1.03 3.94 5.71
N CYS A 46 0.46 2.75 5.90
CA CYS A 46 1.19 1.50 5.74
C CYS A 46 1.77 1.33 4.32
N PHE A 47 1.00 1.69 3.29
CA PHE A 47 1.43 1.65 1.90
C PHE A 47 2.57 2.64 1.60
N ALA A 48 2.49 3.87 2.15
CA ALA A 48 3.55 4.86 2.03
C ALA A 48 4.86 4.39 2.68
N ILE A 49 4.80 3.83 3.90
CA ILE A 49 5.97 3.29 4.59
C ILE A 49 6.55 2.08 3.83
N GLN A 50 5.72 1.18 3.31
CA GLN A 50 6.18 0.06 2.49
C GLN A 50 6.87 0.54 1.20
N THR A 51 6.29 1.53 0.52
CA THR A 51 6.85 2.13 -0.69
C THR A 51 8.18 2.82 -0.42
N TYR A 52 8.29 3.59 0.68
CA TYR A 52 9.54 4.20 1.13
C TYR A 52 10.63 3.16 1.40
N ARG A 53 10.31 2.08 2.12
CA ARG A 53 11.28 1.00 2.43
C ARG A 53 11.76 0.25 1.17
N LEU A 54 10.91 0.16 0.14
CA LEU A 54 11.27 -0.45 -1.15
C LEU A 54 12.16 0.47 -2.00
N LEU A 55 11.83 1.77 -2.10
CA LEU A 55 12.51 2.73 -2.98
C LEU A 55 13.79 3.32 -2.37
N VAL A 56 13.81 3.60 -1.06
CA VAL A 56 14.90 4.37 -0.42
C VAL A 56 15.89 3.46 0.29
N LEU A 57 15.40 2.42 0.98
CA LEU A 57 16.26 1.48 1.71
C LEU A 57 16.61 0.23 0.90
N TYR A 58 16.09 0.10 -0.34
CA TYR A 58 16.25 -1.06 -1.23
C TYR A 58 15.98 -2.43 -0.57
N LYS A 59 15.22 -2.45 0.53
CA LYS A 59 15.06 -3.64 1.37
C LYS A 59 13.87 -4.46 0.88
N GLN A 60 14.13 -5.23 -0.18
CA GLN A 60 13.18 -6.07 -0.91
C GLN A 60 12.38 -7.02 0.00
N GLU A 61 13.00 -7.52 1.08
CA GLU A 61 12.35 -8.37 2.07
C GLU A 61 11.75 -7.54 3.24
N THR A 62 10.44 -7.70 3.44
CA THR A 62 9.74 -7.19 4.63
C THR A 62 9.51 -8.34 5.61
N SER A 63 10.10 -8.24 6.81
CA SER A 63 10.05 -9.27 7.84
C SER A 63 8.62 -9.61 8.26
N ALA A 64 8.39 -10.88 8.61
CA ALA A 64 7.07 -11.36 9.01
C ALA A 64 6.47 -10.58 10.20
N TYR A 65 7.32 -10.17 11.15
CA TYR A 65 6.94 -9.30 12.27
C TYR A 65 6.35 -7.96 11.79
N LEU A 66 7.01 -7.27 10.85
CA LEU A 66 6.56 -5.97 10.37
C LEU A 66 5.27 -6.08 9.54
N LYS A 67 5.09 -7.18 8.79
CA LYS A 67 3.81 -7.50 8.13
C LYS A 67 2.67 -7.65 9.15
N ARG A 68 2.89 -8.43 10.22
CA ARG A 68 1.90 -8.58 11.31
C ARG A 68 1.57 -7.25 11.97
N LEU A 69 2.57 -6.40 12.21
CA LEU A 69 2.39 -5.07 12.80
C LEU A 69 1.53 -4.15 11.90
N TYR A 70 1.75 -4.15 10.57
CA TYR A 70 0.91 -3.39 9.65
C TYR A 70 -0.56 -3.87 9.62
N TYR A 71 -0.80 -5.19 9.56
CA TYR A 71 -2.18 -5.70 9.64
C TYR A 71 -2.85 -5.41 10.99
N GLY A 72 -2.11 -5.55 12.10
CA GLY A 72 -2.57 -5.17 13.43
C GLY A 72 -2.95 -3.69 13.50
N PHE A 73 -2.12 -2.79 12.97
CA PHE A 73 -2.41 -1.36 12.90
C PHE A 73 -3.66 -1.07 12.06
N ILE A 74 -3.74 -1.62 10.83
CA ILE A 74 -4.87 -1.42 9.91
C ILE A 74 -6.21 -1.84 10.52
N ILE A 75 -6.24 -2.87 11.38
CA ILE A 75 -7.47 -3.35 12.03
C ILE A 75 -7.75 -2.61 13.34
N ILE A 76 -6.77 -2.56 14.26
CA ILE A 76 -6.97 -2.07 15.63
C ILE A 76 -7.15 -0.55 15.64
N TYR A 77 -6.35 0.18 14.86
CA TYR A 77 -6.38 1.65 14.85
C TYR A 77 -7.78 2.23 14.54
N PRO A 78 -8.43 1.93 13.39
CA PRO A 78 -9.73 2.51 13.07
C PRO A 78 -10.83 2.08 14.05
N ILE A 79 -10.75 0.89 14.64
CA ILE A 79 -11.71 0.43 15.66
C ILE A 79 -11.61 1.32 16.92
N VAL A 80 -10.42 1.46 17.49
CA VAL A 80 -10.20 2.21 18.74
C VAL A 80 -10.60 3.67 18.59
N ILE A 81 -10.16 4.34 17.51
CA ILE A 81 -10.46 5.77 17.32
C ILE A 81 -11.93 6.02 16.96
N THR A 82 -12.61 5.08 16.28
CA THR A 82 -14.08 5.18 16.04
C THR A 82 -14.88 5.00 17.33
N ILE A 83 -14.47 4.11 18.24
CA ILE A 83 -15.10 3.96 19.57
C ILE A 83 -14.97 5.26 20.36
N ILE A 84 -13.78 5.87 20.37
CA ILE A 84 -13.54 7.17 21.04
C ILE A 84 -14.47 8.25 20.45
N LEU A 85 -14.56 8.36 19.11
CA LEU A 85 -15.43 9.36 18.49
C LEU A 85 -16.92 9.08 18.72
N ALA A 86 -17.35 7.82 18.76
CA ALA A 86 -18.73 7.46 19.06
C ALA A 86 -19.14 7.92 20.46
N ILE A 87 -18.30 7.67 21.47
CA ILE A 87 -18.54 8.11 22.85
C ILE A 87 -18.67 9.64 22.93
N LEU A 88 -17.76 10.38 22.28
CA LEU A 88 -17.80 11.84 22.23
C LEU A 88 -19.05 12.35 21.48
N SER A 89 -19.35 11.77 20.33
CA SER A 89 -20.47 12.18 19.48
C SER A 89 -21.83 11.99 20.15
N ILE A 90 -21.99 10.91 20.93
CA ILE A 90 -23.17 10.65 21.76
C ILE A 90 -23.23 11.65 22.92
N ARG A 91 -22.12 11.85 23.65
CA ARG A 91 -22.03 12.78 24.80
C ARG A 91 -22.40 14.22 24.43
N PHE A 92 -21.86 14.74 23.33
CA PHE A 92 -22.06 16.12 22.89
C PHE A 92 -23.23 16.31 21.90
N LYS A 93 -23.94 15.22 21.52
CA LYS A 93 -24.99 15.23 20.49
C LYS A 93 -24.52 15.90 19.18
N ALA A 94 -23.29 15.58 18.80
CA ALA A 94 -22.51 16.31 17.79
C ALA A 94 -22.96 16.04 16.33
N ILE A 95 -23.68 14.94 16.11
CA ILE A 95 -24.08 14.46 14.78
C ILE A 95 -25.40 15.11 14.37
N LYS A 96 -25.43 15.68 13.16
CA LYS A 96 -26.62 16.31 12.57
C LYS A 96 -26.72 15.94 11.08
N PRO A 97 -27.93 15.80 10.52
CA PRO A 97 -28.11 15.55 9.09
C PRO A 97 -27.63 16.76 8.28
N ARG A 98 -26.75 16.51 7.30
CA ARG A 98 -26.43 17.41 6.18
C ARG A 98 -27.31 17.08 4.97
N VAL A 99 -27.01 17.70 3.83
CA VAL A 99 -27.81 17.58 2.59
C VAL A 99 -27.73 16.18 1.96
N MET A 100 -26.61 15.45 2.12
CA MET A 100 -26.37 14.16 1.45
C MET A 100 -25.93 13.02 2.39
N ASN A 101 -25.59 13.31 3.65
CA ASN A 101 -25.17 12.35 4.67
C ASN A 101 -25.41 12.90 6.09
N CYS A 102 -25.16 12.08 7.11
CA CYS A 102 -24.98 12.56 8.48
C CYS A 102 -23.48 12.74 8.79
N ASP A 103 -23.11 13.88 9.40
CA ASP A 103 -21.74 14.21 9.78
C ASP A 103 -21.70 14.77 11.21
N VAL A 104 -20.52 14.71 11.83
CA VAL A 104 -20.17 15.43 13.05
C VAL A 104 -20.07 16.93 12.72
N VAL A 105 -21.10 17.70 13.10
CA VAL A 105 -21.16 19.16 12.82
C VAL A 105 -20.50 19.98 13.93
N ASP A 106 -20.48 19.45 15.15
CA ASP A 106 -19.89 20.14 16.30
C ASP A 106 -18.37 20.26 16.21
N THR A 107 -17.86 21.49 16.30
CA THR A 107 -16.49 21.87 15.95
C THR A 107 -15.39 21.11 16.72
N PRO A 108 -15.40 21.03 18.07
CA PRO A 108 -14.35 20.31 18.80
C PRO A 108 -14.39 18.79 18.57
N VAL A 109 -15.57 18.18 18.48
CA VAL A 109 -15.69 16.74 18.18
C VAL A 109 -15.25 16.45 16.74
N ARG A 110 -15.55 17.34 15.78
CA ARG A 110 -15.11 17.21 14.37
C ARG A 110 -13.59 17.33 14.20
N LEU A 111 -12.91 18.08 15.08
CA LEU A 111 -11.46 18.16 15.13
C LEU A 111 -10.84 16.82 15.60
N ILE A 112 -11.40 16.19 16.64
CA ILE A 112 -11.01 14.84 17.09
C ILE A 112 -11.39 13.77 16.04
N GLY A 113 -12.43 14.04 15.24
CA GLY A 113 -12.85 13.24 14.10
C GLY A 113 -11.85 13.23 12.94
N TYR A 114 -12.36 13.08 11.72
CA TYR A 114 -11.51 12.87 10.54
C TYR A 114 -10.64 14.09 10.23
N SER A 115 -11.11 15.30 10.52
CA SER A 115 -10.40 16.52 10.12
C SER A 115 -9.04 16.70 10.80
N GLY A 116 -8.96 16.60 12.13
CA GLY A 116 -7.69 16.72 12.85
C GLY A 116 -6.88 15.43 12.85
N THR A 117 -7.54 14.26 12.88
CA THR A 117 -6.83 12.98 12.81
C THR A 117 -6.16 12.78 11.45
N ASN A 118 -6.80 13.16 10.34
CA ASN A 118 -6.17 13.10 9.02
C ASN A 118 -4.97 14.06 8.94
N LEU A 119 -5.04 15.24 9.56
CA LEU A 119 -3.90 16.16 9.65
C LEU A 119 -2.73 15.48 10.40
N ILE A 120 -2.97 14.94 11.60
CA ILE A 120 -1.96 14.25 12.41
C ILE A 120 -1.33 13.05 11.65
N LEU A 121 -2.13 12.24 10.95
CA LEU A 121 -1.63 11.12 10.14
C LEU A 121 -0.96 11.56 8.83
N SER A 122 -1.32 12.71 8.27
CA SER A 122 -0.69 13.23 7.05
C SER A 122 0.72 13.74 7.31
N LEU A 123 1.02 14.29 8.49
CA LEU A 123 2.35 14.82 8.87
C LEU A 123 3.50 13.79 8.72
N PRO A 124 3.44 12.56 9.26
CA PRO A 124 4.49 11.57 9.01
C PRO A 124 4.52 11.13 7.54
N GLY A 125 3.36 11.09 6.85
CA GLY A 125 3.28 10.78 5.43
C GLY A 125 3.97 11.82 4.54
N THR A 126 3.77 13.12 4.80
CA THR A 126 4.43 14.22 4.10
C THR A 126 5.88 14.38 4.48
N PHE A 127 6.24 14.17 5.74
CA PHE A 127 7.63 14.20 6.19
C PHE A 127 8.44 13.12 5.46
N ILE A 128 7.96 11.87 5.46
CA ILE A 128 8.60 10.76 4.73
C ILE A 128 8.60 11.04 3.22
N SER A 129 7.47 11.46 2.62
CA SER A 129 7.38 11.69 1.17
C SER A 129 8.20 12.89 0.70
N GLY A 130 8.32 13.94 1.51
CA GLY A 130 9.01 15.19 1.21
C GLY A 130 10.52 15.13 1.46
N ILE A 131 10.98 14.26 2.36
CA ILE A 131 12.41 13.97 2.52
C ILE A 131 12.98 13.35 1.24
N VAL A 132 12.30 12.41 0.57
CA VAL A 132 12.87 11.71 -0.60
C VAL A 132 13.35 12.64 -1.72
N PRO A 133 12.53 13.55 -2.30
CA PRO A 133 12.98 14.44 -3.37
C PRO A 133 13.96 15.51 -2.87
N ASN A 134 13.79 16.03 -1.65
CA ASN A 134 14.73 17.00 -1.09
C ASN A 134 16.09 16.37 -0.78
N LEU A 135 16.15 15.08 -0.41
CA LEU A 135 17.38 14.34 -0.21
C LEU A 135 18.08 14.04 -1.54
N GLU A 136 17.32 13.69 -2.60
CA GLU A 136 17.88 13.55 -3.95
C GLU A 136 18.45 14.87 -4.49
N LEU A 137 17.81 16.00 -4.15
CA LEU A 137 18.30 17.35 -4.48
C LEU A 137 19.53 17.76 -3.64
N LEU A 138 19.46 17.63 -2.31
CA LEU A 138 20.51 18.03 -1.36
C LEU A 138 21.79 17.18 -1.47
N LEU A 139 21.67 15.88 -1.75
CA LEU A 139 22.85 15.03 -1.95
C LEU A 139 23.56 15.30 -3.29
N GLY A 140 22.94 16.04 -4.23
CA GLY A 140 23.48 16.36 -5.56
C GLY A 140 23.80 15.16 -6.46
N LYS A 141 23.57 13.93 -5.98
CA LYS A 141 24.13 12.69 -6.53
C LYS A 141 23.21 12.03 -7.55
N LYS A 142 23.20 12.57 -8.78
CA LYS A 142 22.79 11.83 -10.00
C LYS A 142 23.44 10.43 -10.07
N SER A 143 24.67 10.33 -9.53
CA SER A 143 25.47 9.12 -9.34
C SER A 143 24.70 7.88 -8.82
N HIS A 144 23.67 8.01 -7.98
CA HIS A 144 22.94 6.82 -7.50
C HIS A 144 22.05 6.17 -8.57
N LEU A 145 21.53 6.95 -9.52
CA LEU A 145 20.78 6.43 -10.66
C LEU A 145 21.73 5.87 -11.74
N ASP A 146 22.94 6.43 -11.87
CA ASP A 146 24.00 5.89 -12.72
C ASP A 146 24.58 4.57 -12.16
N GLN A 147 24.63 4.38 -10.84
CA GLN A 147 25.01 3.11 -10.22
C GLN A 147 24.06 1.95 -10.56
N PHE A 148 22.76 2.23 -10.78
CA PHE A 148 21.82 1.24 -11.31
C PHE A 148 22.20 0.80 -12.73
N LYS A 149 22.69 1.75 -13.55
CA LYS A 149 23.09 1.51 -14.93
C LYS A 149 24.38 0.68 -15.02
N THR A 150 25.35 0.92 -14.14
CA THR A 150 26.63 0.19 -14.13
C THR A 150 26.54 -1.17 -13.44
N THR A 151 25.85 -1.27 -12.29
CA THR A 151 25.85 -2.49 -11.47
C THR A 151 25.07 -3.64 -12.11
N LEU A 152 24.00 -3.34 -12.87
CA LEU A 152 23.30 -4.33 -13.71
C LEU A 152 24.18 -4.78 -14.89
N GLY A 153 24.79 -3.84 -15.62
CA GLY A 153 25.66 -4.17 -16.75
C GLY A 153 26.84 -5.05 -16.40
N SER A 154 27.48 -4.83 -15.24
CA SER A 154 28.60 -5.65 -14.76
C SER A 154 28.19 -7.08 -14.35
N ARG A 155 26.96 -7.29 -13.87
CA ARG A 155 26.47 -8.64 -13.52
C ARG A 155 26.23 -9.52 -14.76
N ASP A 156 25.64 -8.95 -15.81
CA ASP A 156 25.42 -9.68 -17.07
C ASP A 156 26.74 -10.05 -17.77
N LEU A 157 27.77 -9.19 -17.70
CA LEU A 157 29.10 -9.48 -18.25
C LEU A 157 29.79 -10.67 -17.54
N ASN A 158 29.75 -10.72 -16.21
CA ASN A 158 30.36 -11.84 -15.47
C ASN A 158 29.61 -13.17 -15.68
N MET A 159 28.29 -13.15 -15.85
CA MET A 159 27.53 -14.35 -16.27
C MET A 159 27.73 -14.71 -17.76
N ALA A 160 28.19 -13.79 -18.61
CA ALA A 160 28.48 -14.09 -20.01
C ALA A 160 29.83 -14.83 -20.21
N ASN A 161 30.84 -14.54 -19.38
CA ASN A 161 32.16 -15.16 -19.47
C ASN A 161 32.32 -16.47 -18.67
N GLY A 162 31.50 -16.72 -17.65
CA GLY A 162 31.61 -17.89 -16.77
C GLY A 162 31.23 -19.26 -17.37
N HIS A 163 31.36 -19.46 -18.68
CA HIS A 163 30.95 -20.71 -19.34
C HIS A 163 31.89 -21.21 -20.46
N LEU A 164 33.19 -20.92 -20.34
CA LEU A 164 34.25 -21.73 -20.96
C LEU A 164 35.34 -22.01 -19.91
N GLY A 165 35.66 -23.29 -19.69
CA GLY A 165 36.89 -23.74 -19.02
C GLY A 165 36.83 -23.94 -17.50
N SER A 166 36.36 -25.10 -17.04
CA SER A 166 37.24 -26.16 -16.49
C SER A 166 36.43 -27.41 -16.14
N GLY A 167 37.09 -28.57 -16.10
CA GLY A 167 36.57 -29.82 -15.55
C GLY A 167 37.54 -30.40 -14.51
N SER A 168 37.26 -31.62 -14.02
CA SER A 168 37.96 -32.31 -12.91
C SER A 168 37.88 -31.60 -11.55
N SER A 169 37.97 -32.29 -10.40
CA SER A 169 37.67 -33.69 -10.05
C SER A 169 37.61 -33.79 -8.52
N GLU A 170 36.85 -34.75 -7.99
CA GLU A 170 36.92 -35.22 -6.58
C GLU A 170 36.59 -34.13 -5.52
N GLU A 171 36.40 -34.41 -4.22
CA GLU A 171 36.51 -35.68 -3.49
C GLU A 171 35.30 -35.89 -2.53
N MET A 172 35.25 -37.03 -1.84
CA MET A 172 34.17 -37.44 -0.93
C MET A 172 34.41 -36.93 0.50
N GLY A 173 33.36 -36.42 1.17
CA GLY A 173 33.46 -35.93 2.56
C GLY A 173 32.26 -36.35 3.41
N ILE A 174 32.42 -37.42 4.20
CA ILE A 174 31.43 -37.90 5.16
C ILE A 174 31.77 -37.35 6.55
N MET A 175 30.79 -36.78 7.27
CA MET A 175 30.76 -36.84 8.73
C MET A 175 29.32 -36.69 9.26
N SER A 176 28.98 -37.50 10.25
CA SER A 176 27.69 -37.51 10.95
C SER A 176 27.82 -36.91 12.36
N GLU A 177 26.66 -36.66 12.99
CA GLU A 177 26.51 -36.40 14.43
C GLU A 177 27.13 -35.07 14.94
N SER A 178 26.62 -34.43 16.00
CA SER A 178 25.97 -35.01 17.19
C SER A 178 24.54 -34.55 17.48
N GLN A 179 23.82 -35.44 18.14
CA GLN A 179 22.48 -35.27 18.71
C GLN A 179 22.57 -34.86 20.19
N SER A 180 21.55 -34.17 20.73
CA SER A 180 21.33 -34.04 22.17
C SER A 180 19.85 -33.83 22.47
N ASP A 181 19.22 -34.81 23.13
CA ASP A 181 17.77 -34.86 23.38
C ASP A 181 17.34 -34.31 24.75
N SER A 182 16.08 -33.86 24.85
CA SER A 182 15.17 -34.10 26.01
C SER A 182 13.86 -33.28 25.86
N SER A 183 12.66 -33.76 26.20
CA SER A 183 12.20 -35.12 26.55
C SER A 183 10.65 -35.22 26.50
N SER A 184 10.10 -36.38 26.07
CA SER A 184 8.74 -36.91 26.39
C SER A 184 7.51 -36.11 25.91
N SER A 185 6.40 -36.68 25.40
CA SER A 185 5.99 -38.01 24.84
C SER A 185 4.59 -37.78 24.16
N ALA A 186 3.79 -38.70 23.62
CA ALA A 186 3.75 -40.17 23.49
C ALA A 186 2.98 -40.50 22.16
N GLN A 187 3.26 -41.53 21.35
CA GLN A 187 3.10 -42.99 21.52
C GLN A 187 1.72 -43.57 21.07
N GLU A 188 1.64 -43.98 19.80
CA GLU A 188 1.01 -45.20 19.22
C GLU A 188 1.47 -45.23 17.72
N ASP A 189 2.10 -46.29 17.19
CA ASP A 189 1.56 -47.56 16.63
C ASP A 189 0.65 -47.38 15.38
N GLN A 190 0.75 -48.15 14.27
CA GLN A 190 1.63 -49.28 13.91
C GLN A 190 1.67 -49.54 12.37
N HIS A 191 2.34 -50.63 11.92
CA HIS A 191 2.08 -51.42 10.67
C HIS A 191 2.85 -51.22 9.32
N LYS A 192 4.17 -51.52 9.32
CA LYS A 192 4.86 -52.66 8.62
C LYS A 192 4.49 -53.13 7.17
N LYS A 193 5.56 -53.47 6.37
CA LYS A 193 5.68 -54.21 5.07
C LYS A 193 5.78 -53.35 3.77
N SER A 194 6.46 -53.77 2.69
CA SER A 194 7.67 -54.63 2.49
C SER A 194 8.20 -54.53 1.01
N LEU A 195 9.32 -55.20 0.73
CA LEU A 195 10.07 -55.46 -0.54
C LEU A 195 9.19 -55.81 -1.78
N GLN A 196 9.62 -55.77 -3.06
CA GLN A 196 10.96 -55.92 -3.69
C GLN A 196 11.11 -55.19 -5.09
N PRO A 197 11.88 -55.58 -6.17
CA PRO A 197 12.65 -54.59 -6.96
C PRO A 197 12.39 -54.51 -8.50
N GLN A 198 13.17 -53.62 -9.14
CA GLN A 198 13.60 -53.46 -10.57
C GLN A 198 13.20 -54.51 -11.65
N PRO A 199 12.99 -54.07 -12.92
CA PRO A 199 14.14 -53.93 -13.85
C PRO A 199 14.12 -52.71 -14.82
N HIS A 200 15.20 -52.58 -15.61
CA HIS A 200 15.42 -51.59 -16.67
C HIS A 200 14.49 -51.74 -17.89
N LEU A 201 14.30 -50.68 -18.69
CA LEU A 201 14.60 -50.74 -20.14
C LEU A 201 14.76 -49.38 -20.87
N ASN A 202 15.74 -49.34 -21.77
CA ASN A 202 15.92 -48.57 -23.02
C ASN A 202 15.76 -47.03 -23.10
N ALA A 203 16.74 -46.43 -23.78
CA ALA A 203 16.76 -45.04 -24.21
C ALA A 203 16.03 -44.81 -25.56
N THR A 204 15.65 -43.56 -25.84
CA THR A 204 15.41 -43.08 -27.22
C THR A 204 15.82 -41.61 -27.30
N SER A 205 17.10 -41.36 -27.58
CA SER A 205 17.67 -40.02 -27.71
C SER A 205 17.22 -39.34 -29.00
N ARG A 206 16.04 -38.71 -29.00
CA ARG A 206 15.66 -37.76 -30.06
C ARG A 206 16.43 -36.46 -29.87
N SER A 207 17.39 -36.20 -30.75
CA SER A 207 18.11 -34.92 -30.83
C SER A 207 17.18 -33.81 -31.30
N ILE A 208 16.45 -33.18 -30.38
CA ILE A 208 15.70 -31.96 -30.67
C ILE A 208 16.71 -30.83 -30.89
N THR A 209 16.93 -30.47 -32.15
CA THR A 209 17.75 -29.32 -32.54
C THR A 209 17.11 -28.04 -31.99
N GLN A 210 17.57 -27.60 -30.81
CA GLN A 210 17.14 -26.31 -30.27
C GLN A 210 17.59 -25.19 -31.21
N PRO A 211 16.68 -24.35 -31.74
CA PRO A 211 17.09 -23.19 -32.51
C PRO A 211 17.88 -22.25 -31.60
N SER A 212 19.10 -21.89 -32.00
CA SER A 212 20.03 -21.08 -31.22
C SER A 212 19.47 -19.66 -31.01
N ARG A 213 18.70 -19.47 -29.94
CA ARG A 213 18.12 -18.17 -29.56
C ARG A 213 19.22 -17.14 -29.40
N THR A 214 19.29 -16.21 -30.36
CA THR A 214 20.29 -15.15 -30.40
C THR A 214 20.24 -14.32 -29.11
N LYS A 215 21.35 -14.24 -28.38
CA LYS A 215 21.45 -13.59 -27.05
C LYS A 215 21.01 -12.11 -27.02
N LYS A 216 20.80 -11.48 -28.19
CA LYS A 216 20.41 -10.07 -28.40
C LYS A 216 19.06 -9.68 -27.77
N GLY A 217 18.18 -10.65 -27.43
CA GLY A 217 16.86 -10.38 -26.87
C GLY A 217 16.83 -9.93 -25.39
N ARG A 218 17.61 -10.55 -24.49
CA ARG A 218 17.49 -10.35 -23.03
C ARG A 218 17.67 -8.91 -22.56
N ASN A 219 18.57 -8.17 -23.21
CA ASN A 219 18.88 -6.78 -22.85
C ASN A 219 17.69 -5.81 -23.10
N VAL A 220 16.74 -6.19 -23.95
CA VAL A 220 15.52 -5.40 -24.22
C VAL A 220 14.48 -5.59 -23.11
N GLU A 221 14.32 -6.81 -22.58
CA GLU A 221 13.39 -7.10 -21.48
C GLU A 221 13.79 -6.40 -20.17
N HIS A 222 15.07 -6.44 -19.81
CA HIS A 222 15.51 -5.88 -18.52
C HIS A 222 15.33 -4.35 -18.45
N ASN A 223 15.60 -3.64 -19.56
CA ASN A 223 15.33 -2.20 -19.68
C ASN A 223 13.82 -1.88 -19.68
N ARG A 224 12.99 -2.77 -20.22
CA ARG A 224 11.52 -2.61 -20.18
C ARG A 224 10.98 -2.75 -18.76
N SER A 225 11.45 -3.73 -17.99
CA SER A 225 11.05 -3.92 -16.59
C SER A 225 11.39 -2.70 -15.72
N TYR A 226 12.61 -2.17 -15.82
CA TYR A 226 13.04 -1.01 -15.03
C TYR A 226 12.18 0.23 -15.30
N ASN A 227 11.87 0.52 -16.57
CA ASN A 227 11.05 1.67 -16.95
C ASN A 227 9.59 1.55 -16.48
N VAL A 228 9.02 0.34 -16.46
CA VAL A 228 7.68 0.10 -15.88
C VAL A 228 7.69 0.36 -14.37
N THR A 229 8.66 -0.18 -13.64
CA THR A 229 8.79 0.04 -12.18
C THR A 229 8.97 1.52 -11.84
N ARG A 230 9.81 2.25 -12.59
CA ARG A 230 10.00 3.70 -12.41
C ARG A 230 8.71 4.48 -12.66
N ARG A 231 7.94 4.14 -13.70
CA ARG A 231 6.65 4.79 -14.00
C ARG A 231 5.61 4.55 -12.91
N ALA A 232 5.55 3.32 -12.37
CA ALA A 232 4.68 2.97 -11.25
C ALA A 232 5.05 3.75 -9.97
N ALA A 233 6.35 3.82 -9.64
CA ALA A 233 6.84 4.60 -8.50
C ALA A 233 6.48 6.09 -8.60
N ILE A 234 6.67 6.72 -9.77
CA ILE A 234 6.30 8.13 -9.99
C ILE A 234 4.79 8.35 -9.80
N ARG A 235 3.94 7.44 -10.31
CA ARG A 235 2.47 7.49 -10.08
C ARG A 235 2.11 7.36 -8.60
N MET A 236 2.76 6.45 -7.86
CA MET A 236 2.52 6.26 -6.43
C MET A 236 2.97 7.47 -5.58
N VAL A 237 4.13 8.07 -5.88
CA VAL A 237 4.62 9.27 -5.19
C VAL A 237 3.74 10.48 -5.50
N GLY A 238 3.37 10.68 -6.77
CA GLY A 238 2.43 11.74 -7.17
C GLY A 238 1.06 11.61 -6.51
N PHE A 239 0.54 10.39 -6.40
CA PHE A 239 -0.69 10.11 -5.64
C PHE A 239 -0.55 10.41 -4.14
N SER A 240 0.54 9.97 -3.50
CA SER A 240 0.83 10.26 -2.08
C SER A 240 0.87 11.77 -1.82
N LEU A 241 1.57 12.53 -2.67
CA LEU A 241 1.69 13.99 -2.54
C LEU A 241 0.33 14.68 -2.75
N ALA A 242 -0.42 14.29 -3.79
CA ALA A 242 -1.76 14.86 -4.04
C ALA A 242 -2.73 14.53 -2.89
N PHE A 243 -2.76 13.28 -2.42
CA PHE A 243 -3.56 12.86 -1.27
C PHE A 243 -3.22 13.65 0.00
N ALA A 244 -1.93 13.91 0.25
CA ALA A 244 -1.49 14.72 1.37
C ALA A 244 -1.93 16.18 1.25
N LEU A 245 -1.74 16.81 0.08
CA LEU A 245 -2.20 18.19 -0.17
C LEU A 245 -3.72 18.31 0.02
N ILE A 246 -4.50 17.36 -0.49
CA ILE A 246 -5.96 17.26 -0.32
C ILE A 246 -6.34 17.22 1.17
N ASN A 247 -5.67 16.40 1.99
CA ASN A 247 -5.92 16.35 3.43
C ASN A 247 -5.48 17.62 4.18
N ILE A 248 -4.40 18.27 3.76
CA ILE A 248 -3.97 19.56 4.30
C ILE A 248 -5.01 20.65 3.97
N THR A 249 -5.45 20.77 2.72
CA THR A 249 -6.48 21.75 2.33
C THR A 249 -7.81 21.53 3.07
N ALA A 250 -8.23 20.26 3.21
CA ALA A 250 -9.44 19.92 3.97
C ALA A 250 -9.33 20.30 5.45
N SER A 251 -8.23 19.91 6.11
CA SER A 251 -8.03 20.16 7.54
C SER A 251 -7.81 21.65 7.87
N VAL A 252 -7.04 22.38 7.06
CA VAL A 252 -6.85 23.83 7.19
C VAL A 252 -8.19 24.57 7.08
N GLY A 253 -9.08 24.16 6.16
CA GLY A 253 -10.42 24.74 6.04
C GLY A 253 -11.29 24.58 7.28
N VAL A 254 -11.10 23.51 8.07
CA VAL A 254 -11.79 23.32 9.36
C VAL A 254 -11.07 24.06 10.48
N VAL A 255 -9.74 23.98 10.57
CA VAL A 255 -8.93 24.67 11.61
C VAL A 255 -9.14 26.19 11.56
N LEU A 256 -9.17 26.80 10.37
CA LEU A 256 -9.45 28.23 10.23
C LEU A 256 -10.87 28.62 10.69
N ARG A 257 -11.85 27.72 10.55
CA ARG A 257 -13.21 27.96 11.08
C ARG A 257 -13.26 27.85 12.61
N VAL A 258 -12.51 26.90 13.18
CA VAL A 258 -12.35 26.76 14.64
C VAL A 258 -11.73 28.04 15.22
N LEU A 259 -10.65 28.53 14.62
CA LEU A 259 -9.93 29.74 15.06
C LEU A 259 -10.74 31.04 14.87
N ALA A 260 -11.71 31.06 13.95
CA ALA A 260 -12.57 32.21 13.69
C ALA A 260 -13.90 32.21 14.46
N ASP A 261 -14.15 31.18 15.28
CA ASP A 261 -15.40 30.91 16.01
C ASP A 261 -16.69 31.07 15.16
N LYS A 262 -16.59 30.72 13.86
CA LYS A 262 -17.73 30.83 12.95
C LYS A 262 -18.57 29.55 12.96
N PRO A 263 -19.90 29.64 13.09
CA PRO A 263 -20.76 28.46 13.03
C PRO A 263 -20.60 27.74 11.69
N ASN A 264 -20.58 26.40 11.72
CA ASN A 264 -20.45 25.60 10.51
C ASN A 264 -21.74 25.64 9.68
N ASP A 265 -21.72 26.37 8.56
CA ASP A 265 -22.80 26.34 7.57
C ASP A 265 -23.17 24.91 7.15
N THR A 266 -24.47 24.67 7.00
CA THR A 266 -25.05 23.37 6.62
C THR A 266 -24.97 23.09 5.11
N GLY A 267 -24.58 24.08 4.31
CA GLY A 267 -24.26 23.91 2.88
C GLY A 267 -23.00 23.07 2.63
N LEU A 268 -22.68 22.88 1.34
CA LEU A 268 -21.52 22.11 0.86
C LEU A 268 -20.25 22.45 1.63
N ALA A 269 -19.64 21.44 2.24
CA ALA A 269 -18.37 21.58 2.92
C ALA A 269 -17.22 21.59 1.92
N SER A 270 -16.09 22.20 2.31
CA SER A 270 -14.79 22.01 1.66
C SER A 270 -14.46 20.52 1.46
N ASN A 271 -14.91 19.69 2.41
CA ASN A 271 -14.64 18.26 2.49
C ASN A 271 -15.36 17.47 1.37
N ASP A 272 -16.52 17.95 0.92
CA ASP A 272 -17.32 17.34 -0.14
C ASP A 272 -16.60 17.53 -1.49
N TRP A 273 -16.13 18.75 -1.76
CA TRP A 273 -15.28 19.09 -2.91
C TRP A 273 -13.96 18.32 -2.90
N VAL A 274 -13.29 18.26 -1.74
CA VAL A 274 -12.08 17.47 -1.49
C VAL A 274 -12.27 15.99 -1.86
N GLY A 275 -13.42 15.40 -1.51
CA GLY A 275 -13.78 14.04 -1.90
C GLY A 275 -13.93 13.87 -3.42
N GLY A 276 -14.62 14.80 -4.09
CA GLY A 276 -14.77 14.82 -5.54
C GLY A 276 -13.43 14.96 -6.29
N PHE A 277 -12.60 15.93 -5.90
CA PHE A 277 -11.25 16.12 -6.45
C PHE A 277 -10.34 14.91 -6.21
N LEU A 278 -10.42 14.27 -5.04
CA LEU A 278 -9.68 13.03 -4.78
C LEU A 278 -10.11 11.89 -5.73
N GLY A 279 -11.42 11.73 -5.97
CA GLY A 279 -11.93 10.76 -6.95
C GLY A 279 -11.39 10.99 -8.36
N ILE A 280 -11.39 12.25 -8.82
CA ILE A 280 -10.82 12.65 -10.12
C ILE A 280 -9.32 12.35 -10.16
N ILE A 281 -8.56 12.66 -9.11
CA ILE A 281 -7.10 12.43 -9.06
C ILE A 281 -6.76 10.94 -9.02
N VAL A 282 -7.52 10.11 -8.28
CA VAL A 282 -7.40 8.64 -8.35
C VAL A 282 -7.62 8.15 -9.78
N TYR A 283 -8.66 8.64 -10.46
CA TYR A 283 -8.96 8.26 -11.84
C TYR A 283 -7.86 8.70 -12.83
N LEU A 284 -7.30 9.91 -12.68
CA LEU A 284 -6.21 10.39 -13.53
C LEU A 284 -4.90 9.63 -13.32
N VAL A 285 -4.60 9.18 -12.09
CA VAL A 285 -3.35 8.42 -11.80
C VAL A 285 -3.47 6.95 -12.22
N PHE A 286 -4.61 6.30 -11.98
CA PHE A 286 -4.77 4.85 -12.14
C PHE A 286 -5.68 4.41 -13.30
N GLY A 287 -6.62 5.26 -13.73
CA GLY A 287 -7.60 4.96 -14.78
C GLY A 287 -7.19 5.41 -16.19
N LEU A 288 -6.31 6.42 -16.33
CA LEU A 288 -5.84 6.87 -17.64
C LEU A 288 -4.93 5.82 -18.30
N PRO A 289 -5.24 5.36 -19.53
CA PRO A 289 -4.45 4.34 -20.20
C PRO A 289 -3.07 4.86 -20.62
N ASP A 290 -2.09 3.95 -20.62
CA ASP A 290 -0.66 4.21 -20.84
C ASP A 290 -0.29 4.78 -22.22
N SER A 291 -1.25 4.86 -23.14
CA SER A 291 -1.19 5.51 -24.45
C SER A 291 -1.23 7.04 -24.37
N VAL A 292 -2.07 7.63 -23.51
CA VAL A 292 -2.25 9.08 -23.39
C VAL A 292 -0.93 9.76 -23.03
N PHE A 293 -0.21 9.17 -22.08
CA PHE A 293 1.12 9.60 -21.64
C PHE A 293 2.28 9.20 -22.58
N ARG A 294 2.03 8.87 -23.85
CA ARG A 294 3.06 8.49 -24.83
C ARG A 294 3.30 9.54 -25.93
N VAL A 295 2.48 10.59 -25.98
CA VAL A 295 2.38 11.51 -27.12
C VAL A 295 3.47 12.60 -27.15
N GLN A 296 4.25 12.77 -26.07
CA GLN A 296 5.09 13.96 -25.85
C GLN A 296 6.60 13.76 -26.02
N ASN A 297 7.03 12.70 -26.70
CA ASN A 297 8.42 12.47 -27.14
C ASN A 297 8.46 12.36 -28.68
N ILE A 298 8.24 13.48 -29.36
CA ILE A 298 8.49 13.72 -30.78
C ILE A 298 9.26 15.03 -30.87
#